data_AF-A0A943NI22-F1
#
_entry.id   AF-A0A943NI22-F1
#
_cell.length_a   1.000
_cell.length_b   1.000
_cell.length_c   1.000
_cell.angle_alpha   90.00
_cell.angle_beta   90.00
_cell.angle_gamma   90.00
#
_symmetry.space_group_name_H-M   'P 1'
#
loop_
_entity.id
_entity.type
_entity.pdbx_description
1 polymer ?
#
loop_
_entity_poly.entity_id
_entity_poly.type
_entity_poly.pdbx_seq_one_letter_code
_entity_poly.pdbx_strand_id
1 'polypeptide(L)'
;AGSLYLKRNGNLLFHGCVPCNRDGSFMEFEVGKAVTLSGKAYFDYADRLARQGLLAPEGSEEREEGRDYLWYLWCGRNSPVFGRDHIATFERALIEDKATWKEPKNHYYSYTDEEEFCRKILHSFGCDKPWSRIVNGHVPVKAKEGESPLKGHGRLVVIDGGFCRAYQSQTGIAGYTMFFNSLGMRLAAHEPFTSIEDAVKNGRDITSHTFNVDELSHRVMVADIDTGEEIQSRIDDLMKLLEAFRDGIIKVDQAKAKQR
;
A
#
# COMPACT_ATOMS: atom_id res chain seq x y z
N ALA A 1 -2.87 5.21 12.86
CA ALA A 1 -2.63 3.76 13.06
C ALA A 1 -2.13 3.18 11.74
N GLY A 2 -1.18 2.24 11.77
CA GLY A 2 -0.73 1.54 10.55
C GLY A 2 -1.74 0.50 10.08
N SER A 3 -1.71 0.16 8.78
CA SER A 3 -2.45 -0.95 8.17
C SER A 3 -1.62 -1.54 7.02
N LEU A 4 -1.90 -2.79 6.63
CA LEU A 4 -1.25 -3.46 5.49
C LEU A 4 -1.48 -2.74 4.16
N TYR A 5 -2.57 -1.98 4.04
CA TYR A 5 -2.82 -1.10 2.91
C TYR A 5 -3.55 0.17 3.37
N LEU A 6 -3.49 1.22 2.55
CA LEU A 6 -4.22 2.46 2.75
C LEU A 6 -4.89 2.85 1.44
N LYS A 7 -6.17 3.23 1.52
CA LYS A 7 -6.85 3.93 0.44
C LYS A 7 -6.83 5.42 0.73
N ARG A 8 -6.40 6.22 -0.26
CA ARG A 8 -6.38 7.67 -0.12
C ARG A 8 -6.63 8.38 -1.45
N ASN A 9 -7.72 9.14 -1.50
CA ASN A 9 -8.19 9.90 -2.66
C ASN A 9 -8.34 9.02 -3.92
N GLY A 10 -8.89 7.83 -3.74
CA GLY A 10 -9.02 6.80 -4.78
C GLY A 10 -7.73 6.03 -5.09
N ASN A 11 -6.59 6.36 -4.49
CA ASN A 11 -5.34 5.61 -4.69
C ASN A 11 -5.18 4.48 -3.68
N LEU A 12 -4.46 3.44 -4.08
CA LEU A 12 -4.15 2.29 -3.23
C LEU A 12 -2.67 2.30 -2.87
N LEU A 13 -2.36 2.29 -1.58
CA LEU A 13 -1.00 2.24 -1.07
C LEU A 13 -0.79 0.92 -0.33
N PHE A 14 0.25 0.16 -0.68
CA PHE A 14 0.70 -0.99 0.10
C PHE A 14 2.20 -1.19 -0.05
N HIS A 15 2.84 -1.79 0.96
CA HIS A 15 4.29 -1.92 0.97
C HIS A 15 4.79 -2.97 -0.02
N GLY A 16 4.47 -4.25 0.19
CA GLY A 16 5.06 -5.40 -0.50
C GLY A 16 4.45 -5.70 -1.87
N CYS A 17 3.49 -6.61 -1.89
CA CYS A 17 2.89 -7.17 -3.10
C CYS A 17 1.48 -7.70 -2.84
N VAL A 18 0.66 -7.81 -3.88
CA VAL A 18 -0.56 -8.64 -3.82
C VAL A 18 -0.20 -10.06 -4.29
N PRO A 19 -0.32 -11.10 -3.44
CA PRO A 19 0.04 -12.46 -3.84
C PRO A 19 -0.77 -12.93 -5.06
N CYS A 20 -0.07 -13.43 -6.07
CA CYS A 20 -0.68 -13.95 -7.29
C CYS A 20 0.00 -15.23 -7.78
N ASN A 21 -0.76 -15.99 -8.54
CA ASN A 21 -0.32 -17.20 -9.20
C ASN A 21 0.51 -16.88 -10.46
N ARG A 22 1.08 -17.92 -11.06
CA ARG A 22 1.88 -17.84 -12.30
C ARG A 22 1.13 -17.31 -13.52
N ASP A 23 -0.19 -17.26 -13.47
CA ASP A 23 -1.07 -16.79 -14.53
C ASP A 23 -1.64 -15.38 -14.25
N GLY A 24 -1.21 -14.72 -13.16
CA GLY A 24 -1.72 -13.41 -12.75
C GLY A 24 -3.08 -13.44 -12.06
N SER A 25 -3.65 -14.61 -11.78
CA SER A 25 -4.79 -14.75 -10.87
C SER A 25 -4.38 -14.46 -9.42
N PHE A 26 -5.27 -13.89 -8.60
CA PHE A 26 -4.94 -13.70 -7.19
C PHE A 26 -4.83 -15.06 -6.51
N MET A 27 -3.80 -15.19 -5.68
CA MET A 27 -3.60 -16.41 -4.92
C MET A 27 -4.70 -16.53 -3.87
N GLU A 28 -5.27 -17.72 -3.76
CA GLU A 28 -6.26 -18.07 -2.75
C GLU A 28 -5.55 -18.68 -1.54
N PHE A 29 -5.92 -18.20 -0.35
CA PHE A 29 -5.41 -18.69 0.93
C PHE A 29 -6.55 -19.34 1.69
N GLU A 30 -6.35 -20.60 2.08
CA GLU A 30 -7.28 -21.30 2.96
C GLU A 30 -7.16 -20.75 4.39
N VAL A 31 -8.28 -20.33 4.93
CA VAL A 31 -8.43 -19.80 6.28
C VAL A 31 -9.46 -20.69 7.01
N GLY A 32 -8.98 -21.41 8.02
CA GLY A 32 -9.80 -22.39 8.74
C GLY A 32 -10.20 -23.57 7.84
N LYS A 33 -11.41 -24.10 8.03
CA LYS A 33 -11.85 -25.36 7.40
C LYS A 33 -12.55 -25.21 6.03
N ALA A 34 -12.89 -23.99 5.58
CA ALA A 34 -13.70 -23.83 4.37
C ALA A 34 -13.67 -22.46 3.69
N VAL A 35 -12.94 -21.47 4.22
CA VAL A 35 -12.94 -20.12 3.66
C VAL A 35 -11.67 -19.91 2.85
N THR A 36 -11.81 -19.64 1.56
CA THR A 36 -10.70 -19.17 0.74
C THR A 36 -10.76 -17.65 0.61
N LEU A 37 -9.64 -16.98 0.87
CA LEU A 37 -9.51 -15.52 0.75
C LEU A 37 -8.43 -15.16 -0.27
N SER A 38 -8.68 -14.13 -1.06
CA SER A 38 -7.73 -13.59 -2.03
C SER A 38 -7.89 -12.07 -2.16
N GLY A 39 -6.91 -11.41 -2.79
CA GLY A 39 -6.93 -9.96 -3.01
C GLY A 39 -7.19 -9.17 -1.71
N LYS A 40 -8.12 -8.21 -1.76
CA LYS A 40 -8.49 -7.38 -0.60
C LYS A 40 -8.93 -8.19 0.62
N ALA A 41 -9.73 -9.25 0.44
CA ALA A 41 -10.27 -10.02 1.56
C ALA A 41 -9.15 -10.71 2.36
N TYR A 42 -8.11 -11.17 1.67
CA TYR A 42 -6.90 -11.69 2.31
C TYR A 42 -6.11 -10.60 3.05
N PHE A 43 -5.98 -9.41 2.47
CA PHE A 43 -5.32 -8.27 3.14
C PHE A 43 -6.05 -7.85 4.42
N ASP A 44 -7.38 -7.79 4.40
CA ASP A 44 -8.18 -7.49 5.59
C ASP A 44 -7.99 -8.56 6.69
N TYR A 45 -7.95 -9.84 6.30
CA TYR A 45 -7.66 -10.94 7.21
C TYR A 45 -6.25 -10.85 7.81
N ALA A 46 -5.24 -10.58 6.97
CA ALA A 46 -3.86 -10.47 7.39
C ALA A 46 -3.63 -9.28 8.35
N ASP A 47 -4.28 -8.13 8.10
CA ASP A 47 -4.23 -6.95 8.96
C ASP A 47 -4.85 -7.25 10.34
N ARG A 48 -5.97 -7.99 10.36
CA ARG A 48 -6.62 -8.43 11.59
C ARG A 48 -5.72 -9.35 12.41
N LEU A 49 -5.10 -10.36 11.81
CA LEU A 49 -4.17 -11.25 12.53
C LEU A 49 -2.92 -10.53 13.03
N ALA A 50 -2.36 -9.62 12.23
CA ALA A 50 -1.23 -8.81 12.64
C ALA A 50 -1.57 -7.97 13.89
N ARG A 51 -2.76 -7.38 13.94
CA ARG A 51 -3.26 -6.66 15.14
C ARG A 51 -3.50 -7.61 16.31
N GLN A 52 -4.04 -8.80 16.05
CA GLN A 52 -4.31 -9.82 17.07
C GLN A 52 -3.03 -10.18 17.83
N GLY A 53 -1.91 -10.38 17.14
CA GLY A 53 -0.61 -10.71 17.78
C GLY A 53 -0.08 -9.62 18.72
N LEU A 54 -0.51 -8.37 18.52
CA LEU A 54 -0.13 -7.23 19.36
C LEU A 54 -1.13 -6.92 20.47
N LEU A 55 -2.43 -6.98 20.17
CA LEU A 55 -3.50 -6.41 20.99
C LEU A 55 -4.33 -7.43 21.76
N ALA A 56 -4.26 -8.72 21.40
CA ALA A 56 -4.97 -9.76 22.14
C ALA A 56 -4.38 -9.93 23.56
N PRO A 57 -5.17 -10.46 24.52
CA PRO A 57 -4.70 -10.66 25.90
C PRO A 57 -3.40 -11.46 25.96
N GLU A 58 -2.50 -11.09 26.86
CA GLU A 58 -1.25 -11.82 27.06
C GLU A 58 -1.51 -13.27 27.51
N GLY A 59 -0.83 -14.23 26.87
CA GLY A 59 -1.02 -15.67 27.12
C GLY A 59 -2.26 -16.30 26.47
N SER A 60 -3.04 -15.54 25.68
CA SER A 60 -4.16 -16.10 24.91
C SER A 60 -3.68 -16.84 23.66
N GLU A 61 -4.44 -17.87 23.26
CA GLU A 61 -4.20 -18.61 22.02
C GLU A 61 -4.25 -17.68 20.81
N GLU A 62 -5.20 -16.74 20.80
CA GLU A 62 -5.33 -15.74 19.74
C GLU A 62 -4.07 -14.88 19.60
N ARG A 63 -3.43 -14.48 20.71
CA ARG A 63 -2.21 -13.68 20.64
C ARG A 63 -1.04 -14.46 20.06
N GLU A 64 -0.90 -15.73 20.44
CA GLU A 64 0.17 -16.59 19.92
C GLU A 64 -0.04 -16.89 18.43
N GLU A 65 -1.27 -17.20 17.99
CA GLU A 65 -1.58 -17.31 16.55
C GLU A 65 -1.23 -16.05 15.77
N GLY A 66 -1.56 -14.87 16.30
CA GLY A 66 -1.24 -13.59 15.67
C GLY A 66 0.27 -13.31 15.64
N ARG A 67 1.04 -13.74 16.65
CA ARG A 67 2.50 -13.63 16.71
C ARG A 67 3.18 -14.53 15.69
N ASP A 68 2.73 -15.77 15.58
CA ASP A 68 3.20 -16.70 14.54
C ASP A 68 2.90 -16.13 13.15
N TYR A 69 1.73 -15.53 12.98
CA TYR A 69 1.38 -14.88 11.73
C TYR A 69 2.25 -13.65 11.40
N LEU A 70 2.67 -12.86 12.40
CA LEU A 70 3.64 -11.78 12.18
C LEU A 70 4.98 -12.30 11.67
N TRP A 71 5.42 -13.47 12.15
CA TRP A 71 6.63 -14.14 11.63
C TRP A 71 6.45 -14.57 10.17
N TYR A 72 5.30 -15.17 9.85
CA TYR A 72 4.93 -15.47 8.47
C TYR A 72 4.90 -14.21 7.59
N LEU A 73 4.35 -13.10 8.08
CA LEU A 73 4.36 -11.85 7.30
C LEU A 73 5.79 -11.42 6.98
N TRP A 74 6.73 -11.52 7.94
CA TRP A 74 8.09 -11.08 7.73
C TRP A 74 8.86 -11.87 6.66
N CYS A 75 8.81 -13.21 6.69
CA CYS A 75 9.67 -14.04 5.84
C CYS A 75 8.94 -15.18 5.09
N GLY A 76 7.63 -15.29 5.27
CA GLY A 76 6.82 -16.34 4.67
C GLY A 76 6.69 -16.19 3.16
N ARG A 77 6.80 -17.30 2.45
CA ARG A 77 6.50 -17.36 1.02
C ARG A 77 5.07 -16.87 0.77
N ASN A 78 4.88 -16.05 -0.25
CA ASN A 78 3.59 -15.43 -0.60
C ASN A 78 3.02 -14.47 0.45
N SER A 79 3.82 -14.05 1.45
CA SER A 79 3.44 -12.95 2.32
C SER A 79 3.23 -11.65 1.51
N PRO A 80 2.19 -10.86 1.82
CA PRO A 80 1.91 -9.60 1.15
C PRO A 80 2.92 -8.48 1.48
N VAL A 81 3.82 -8.69 2.46
CA VAL A 81 4.87 -7.73 2.83
C VAL A 81 6.29 -8.18 2.47
N PHE A 82 6.48 -9.45 2.11
CA PHE A 82 7.81 -10.02 1.82
C PHE A 82 8.15 -10.08 0.33
N GLY A 83 7.19 -10.41 -0.55
CA GLY A 83 7.39 -10.31 -2.00
C GLY A 83 8.47 -11.21 -2.62
N ARG A 84 8.97 -12.20 -1.89
CA ARG A 84 10.05 -13.12 -2.34
C ARG A 84 9.66 -14.57 -2.07
N ASP A 85 10.30 -15.48 -2.78
CA ASP A 85 10.06 -16.92 -2.60
C ASP A 85 10.56 -17.46 -1.26
N HIS A 86 11.72 -16.98 -0.80
CA HIS A 86 12.33 -17.30 0.49
C HIS A 86 13.32 -16.19 0.88
N ILE A 87 13.63 -16.11 2.17
CA ILE A 87 14.65 -15.21 2.71
C ILE A 87 16.00 -15.95 2.73
N ALA A 88 17.06 -15.31 2.26
CA ALA A 88 18.40 -15.88 2.18
C ALA A 88 19.37 -15.20 3.18
N THR A 89 18.85 -14.72 4.31
CA THR A 89 19.63 -13.96 5.30
C THR A 89 20.71 -14.81 5.95
N PHE A 90 20.39 -16.05 6.32
CA PHE A 90 21.36 -16.95 6.94
C PHE A 90 22.37 -17.49 5.93
N GLU A 91 21.92 -17.80 4.71
CA GLU A 91 22.76 -18.20 3.59
C GLU A 91 23.82 -17.13 3.31
N ARG A 92 23.41 -15.86 3.25
CA ARG A 92 24.35 -14.72 3.10
C ARG A 92 25.33 -14.57 4.26
N ALA A 93 24.93 -14.95 5.48
CA ALA A 93 25.75 -14.78 6.68
C ALA A 93 26.69 -15.96 6.92
N LEU A 94 26.30 -17.18 6.52
CA LEU A 94 26.93 -18.43 6.95
C LEU A 94 27.49 -19.27 5.79
N ILE A 95 27.11 -18.99 4.55
CA ILE A 95 27.49 -19.79 3.37
C ILE A 95 28.19 -18.87 2.35
N GLU A 96 29.42 -19.20 1.96
CA GLU A 96 30.18 -18.39 0.98
C GLU A 96 29.64 -18.52 -0.46
N ASP A 97 28.97 -19.63 -0.78
CA ASP A 97 28.39 -19.87 -2.10
C ASP A 97 27.26 -18.87 -2.41
N LYS A 98 27.60 -17.84 -3.20
CA LYS A 98 26.70 -16.77 -3.63
C LYS A 98 25.52 -17.26 -4.46
N ALA A 99 25.55 -18.47 -5.02
CA ALA A 99 24.39 -19.04 -5.70
C ALA A 99 23.20 -19.22 -4.74
N THR A 100 23.48 -19.45 -3.44
CA THR A 100 22.47 -19.61 -2.38
C THR A 100 21.86 -18.29 -1.90
N TRP A 101 22.43 -17.14 -2.28
CA TRP A 101 22.02 -15.82 -1.76
C TRP A 101 20.84 -15.20 -2.53
N LYS A 102 20.39 -15.86 -3.60
CA LYS A 102 19.35 -15.34 -4.47
C LYS A 102 18.00 -15.45 -3.78
N GLU A 103 17.30 -14.33 -3.68
CA GLU A 103 15.90 -14.26 -3.23
C GLU A 103 15.03 -13.94 -4.46
N PRO A 104 14.49 -14.95 -5.18
CA PRO A 104 13.64 -14.71 -6.33
C PRO A 104 12.41 -13.89 -5.94
N LYS A 105 12.05 -12.91 -6.79
CA LYS A 105 10.81 -12.16 -6.63
C LYS A 105 9.62 -13.07 -6.90
N ASN A 106 8.52 -12.88 -6.19
CA ASN A 106 7.29 -13.61 -6.49
C ASN A 106 6.64 -13.11 -7.81
N HIS A 107 5.60 -13.83 -8.25
CA HIS A 107 4.96 -13.59 -9.56
C HIS A 107 4.34 -12.19 -9.70
N TYR A 108 3.98 -11.52 -8.60
CA TYR A 108 3.45 -10.16 -8.64
C TYR A 108 4.35 -9.20 -9.43
N TYR A 109 5.67 -9.28 -9.22
CA TYR A 109 6.64 -8.41 -9.90
C TYR A 109 6.81 -8.72 -11.38
N SER A 110 6.34 -9.88 -11.86
CA SER A 110 6.31 -10.20 -13.29
C SER A 110 5.19 -9.48 -14.03
N TYR A 111 4.14 -9.05 -13.31
CA TYR A 111 2.93 -8.44 -13.88
C TYR A 111 2.83 -6.93 -13.61
N THR A 112 3.74 -6.34 -12.83
CA THR A 112 3.65 -4.91 -12.47
C THR A 112 3.73 -3.97 -13.67
N ASP A 113 4.34 -4.41 -14.78
CA ASP A 113 4.41 -3.65 -16.02
C ASP A 113 3.13 -3.74 -16.87
N GLU A 114 2.17 -4.60 -16.50
CA GLU A 114 0.90 -4.76 -17.19
C GLU A 114 -0.19 -3.87 -16.57
N GLU A 115 -0.75 -2.96 -17.37
CA GLU A 115 -1.80 -2.05 -16.90
C GLU A 115 -3.06 -2.79 -16.43
N GLU A 116 -3.47 -3.84 -17.16
CA GLU A 116 -4.66 -4.63 -16.82
C GLU A 116 -4.52 -5.33 -15.46
N PHE A 117 -3.32 -5.84 -15.14
CA PHE A 117 -3.05 -6.42 -13.83
C PHE A 117 -3.14 -5.37 -12.72
N CYS A 118 -2.57 -4.18 -12.95
CA CYS A 118 -2.66 -3.07 -12.01
C CYS A 118 -4.12 -2.62 -11.79
N ARG A 119 -4.92 -2.55 -12.85
CA ARG A 119 -6.36 -2.23 -12.78
C ARG A 119 -7.14 -3.28 -12.02
N LYS A 120 -6.86 -4.56 -12.25
CA LYS A 120 -7.48 -5.67 -11.51
C LYS A 120 -7.23 -5.57 -10.00
N ILE A 121 -6.00 -5.22 -9.59
CA ILE A 121 -5.68 -4.94 -8.19
C ILE A 121 -6.50 -3.76 -7.68
N LEU A 122 -6.44 -2.62 -8.36
CA LEU A 122 -7.17 -1.42 -7.96
C LEU A 122 -8.67 -1.70 -7.76
N HIS A 123 -9.29 -2.42 -8.70
CA HIS A 123 -10.67 -2.85 -8.62
C HIS A 123 -10.96 -3.74 -7.40
N SER A 124 -10.09 -4.72 -7.11
CA SER A 124 -10.24 -5.59 -5.93
C SER A 124 -10.28 -4.80 -4.61
N PHE A 125 -9.58 -3.67 -4.54
CA PHE A 125 -9.56 -2.81 -3.37
C PHE A 125 -10.64 -1.70 -3.39
N GLY A 126 -11.43 -1.60 -4.48
CA GLY A 126 -12.43 -0.57 -4.68
C GLY A 126 -11.81 0.80 -4.95
N CYS A 127 -10.74 0.83 -5.75
CA CYS A 127 -10.03 2.02 -6.20
C CYS A 127 -10.23 2.21 -7.71
N ASP A 128 -11.46 2.49 -8.12
CA ASP A 128 -11.86 2.48 -9.55
C ASP A 128 -11.87 3.86 -10.22
N LYS A 129 -11.34 4.90 -9.56
CA LYS A 129 -11.33 6.24 -10.15
C LYS A 129 -10.42 6.26 -11.38
N PRO A 130 -10.68 7.10 -12.40
CA PRO A 130 -9.81 7.20 -13.57
C PRO A 130 -8.34 7.49 -13.23
N TRP A 131 -8.13 8.27 -12.17
CA TRP A 131 -6.82 8.63 -11.65
C TRP A 131 -6.26 7.63 -10.64
N SER A 132 -6.98 6.59 -10.23
CA SER A 132 -6.48 5.63 -9.24
C SER A 132 -5.16 5.02 -9.66
N ARG A 133 -4.19 5.04 -8.73
CA ARG A 133 -2.85 4.45 -8.87
C ARG A 133 -2.54 3.54 -7.69
N ILE A 134 -1.73 2.52 -7.96
CA ILE A 134 -1.04 1.75 -6.94
C ILE A 134 0.22 2.51 -6.57
N VAL A 135 0.44 2.77 -5.28
CA VAL A 135 1.69 3.32 -4.75
C VAL A 135 2.37 2.22 -3.93
N ASN A 136 3.53 1.79 -4.40
CA ASN A 136 4.29 0.67 -3.83
C ASN A 136 5.70 1.12 -3.43
N GLY A 137 6.30 0.50 -2.41
CA GLY A 137 7.62 0.94 -1.94
C GLY A 137 8.54 -0.14 -1.38
N HIS A 138 8.32 -1.40 -1.77
CA HIS A 138 9.11 -2.51 -1.25
C HIS A 138 10.39 -2.79 -2.03
N VAL A 139 10.34 -2.73 -3.36
CA VAL A 139 11.52 -2.95 -4.21
C VAL A 139 12.10 -1.60 -4.63
N PRO A 140 13.38 -1.32 -4.32
CA PRO A 140 14.00 -0.07 -4.71
C PRO A 140 14.11 0.04 -6.22
N VAL A 141 13.96 1.25 -6.75
CA VAL A 141 14.04 1.52 -8.19
C VAL A 141 15.49 1.72 -8.58
N LYS A 142 15.97 0.95 -9.55
CA LYS A 142 17.34 1.08 -10.06
C LYS A 142 17.45 2.18 -11.11
N ALA A 143 17.27 3.43 -10.71
CA ALA A 143 17.28 4.58 -11.63
C ALA A 143 18.61 4.69 -12.42
N LYS A 144 19.74 4.34 -11.81
CA LYS A 144 21.05 4.21 -12.48
C LYS A 144 21.07 3.23 -13.67
N GLU A 145 20.27 2.17 -13.60
CA GLU A 145 20.14 1.16 -14.67
C GLU A 145 19.04 1.56 -15.68
N GLY A 146 18.46 2.75 -15.56
CA GLY A 146 17.37 3.23 -16.42
C GLY A 146 15.99 2.70 -16.04
N GLU A 147 15.84 2.08 -14.86
CA GLU A 147 14.54 1.60 -14.41
C GLU A 147 13.58 2.77 -14.13
N SER A 148 12.40 2.72 -14.76
CA SER A 148 11.32 3.68 -14.50
C SER A 148 10.60 3.35 -13.18
N PRO A 149 10.30 4.37 -12.33
CA PRO A 149 9.42 4.21 -11.17
C PRO A 149 7.94 4.08 -11.57
N LEU A 150 7.60 4.43 -12.81
CA LEU A 150 6.26 4.25 -13.39
C LEU A 150 6.19 2.89 -14.08
N LYS A 151 5.25 2.06 -13.65
CA LYS A 151 4.97 0.71 -14.18
C LYS A 151 3.51 0.64 -14.62
N GLY A 152 3.16 -0.33 -15.47
CA GLY A 152 1.77 -0.56 -15.89
C GLY A 152 1.17 0.67 -16.57
N HIS A 153 1.92 1.30 -17.50
CA HIS A 153 1.57 2.60 -18.11
C HIS A 153 1.25 3.71 -17.10
N GLY A 154 2.02 3.75 -16.01
CA GLY A 154 1.86 4.73 -14.94
C GLY A 154 0.74 4.40 -13.96
N ARG A 155 0.06 3.24 -14.07
CA ARG A 155 -0.97 2.76 -13.14
C ARG A 155 -0.38 2.33 -11.79
N LEU A 156 0.88 1.97 -11.76
CA LEU A 156 1.65 1.68 -10.56
C LEU A 156 2.86 2.63 -10.48
N VAL A 157 3.02 3.25 -9.31
CA VAL A 157 4.12 4.15 -8.99
C VAL A 157 4.93 3.54 -7.85
N VAL A 158 6.20 3.27 -8.11
CA VAL A 158 7.13 2.82 -7.08
C VAL A 158 7.78 4.04 -6.44
N ILE A 159 7.52 4.24 -5.14
CA ILE A 159 8.19 5.22 -4.31
C ILE A 159 9.12 4.51 -3.34
N ASP A 160 10.41 4.80 -3.40
CA ASP A 160 11.38 4.29 -2.46
C ASP A 160 11.81 5.37 -1.46
N GLY A 161 11.98 4.96 -0.21
CA GLY A 161 12.57 5.80 0.83
C GLY A 161 14.08 5.88 0.64
N GLY A 162 14.55 6.61 -0.38
CA GLY A 162 15.99 6.64 -0.73
C GLY A 162 16.87 7.48 0.21
N PHE A 163 16.34 7.99 1.33
CA PHE A 163 17.17 8.52 2.42
C PHE A 163 18.01 7.44 3.13
N CYS A 164 17.74 6.16 2.86
CA CYS A 164 18.57 5.08 3.37
C CYS A 164 19.90 4.98 2.61
N ARG A 165 21.00 5.31 3.30
CA ARG A 165 22.37 5.31 2.78
C ARG A 165 22.77 3.98 2.12
N ALA A 166 22.25 2.86 2.60
CA ALA A 166 22.55 1.53 2.09
C ALA A 166 22.06 1.31 0.64
N TYR A 167 20.97 1.99 0.25
CA TYR A 167 20.36 1.80 -1.07
C TYR A 167 20.83 2.80 -2.13
N GLN A 168 21.45 3.93 -1.74
CA GLN A 168 21.95 4.96 -2.68
C GLN A 168 22.96 4.41 -3.71
N SER A 169 23.75 3.40 -3.32
CA SER A 169 24.68 2.72 -4.24
C SER A 169 23.93 2.04 -5.39
N GLN A 170 22.78 1.44 -5.10
CA GLN A 170 21.93 0.68 -6.03
C GLN A 170 20.95 1.56 -6.81
N THR A 171 20.25 2.48 -6.14
CA THR A 171 19.21 3.33 -6.77
C THR A 171 19.84 4.46 -7.58
N GLY A 172 20.87 5.10 -7.02
CA GLY A 172 21.51 6.30 -7.57
C GLY A 172 20.83 7.62 -7.27
N ILE A 173 19.71 7.58 -6.56
CA ILE A 173 18.94 8.75 -6.12
C ILE A 173 18.56 8.58 -4.63
N ALA A 174 18.20 9.68 -3.96
CA ALA A 174 17.62 9.69 -2.61
C ALA A 174 16.13 9.34 -2.58
N GLY A 175 15.60 8.85 -3.70
CA GLY A 175 14.28 8.24 -3.82
C GLY A 175 13.23 9.16 -4.41
N TYR A 176 11.97 8.71 -4.38
CA TYR A 176 10.85 9.40 -5.01
C TYR A 176 9.78 9.89 -4.03
N THR A 177 9.29 11.10 -4.27
CA THR A 177 8.09 11.64 -3.60
C THR A 177 6.98 11.87 -4.61
N MET A 178 5.81 11.26 -4.40
CA MET A 178 4.62 11.47 -5.22
C MET A 178 3.72 12.56 -4.61
N PHE A 179 3.28 13.49 -5.44
CA PHE A 179 2.34 14.54 -5.10
C PHE A 179 1.02 14.31 -5.84
N PHE A 180 -0.09 14.38 -5.12
CA PHE A 180 -1.44 14.36 -5.68
C PHE A 180 -2.16 15.66 -5.31
N ASN A 181 -2.71 16.36 -6.30
CA ASN A 181 -3.55 17.53 -6.09
C ASN A 181 -4.76 17.50 -7.04
N SER A 182 -5.63 18.51 -6.94
CA SER A 182 -6.87 18.55 -7.72
C SER A 182 -6.69 18.60 -9.25
N LEU A 183 -5.49 18.87 -9.75
CA LEU A 183 -5.19 18.97 -11.18
C LEU A 183 -4.41 17.75 -11.71
N GLY A 184 -3.82 16.93 -10.84
CA GLY A 184 -3.01 15.81 -11.29
C GLY A 184 -2.01 15.28 -10.28
N MET A 185 -1.11 14.45 -10.82
CA MET A 185 -0.07 13.74 -10.09
C MET A 185 1.32 14.08 -10.63
N ARG A 186 2.25 14.30 -9.71
CA ARG A 186 3.66 14.52 -10.02
C ARG A 186 4.54 13.61 -9.19
N LEU A 187 5.69 13.23 -9.75
CA LEU A 187 6.71 12.47 -9.04
C LEU A 187 8.00 13.27 -9.07
N ALA A 188 8.59 13.49 -7.90
CA ALA A 188 9.90 14.13 -7.77
C ALA A 188 10.94 13.06 -7.44
N ALA A 189 12.02 13.00 -8.23
CA ALA A 189 13.23 12.25 -7.92
C ALA A 189 14.20 13.15 -7.16
N HIS A 190 14.66 12.71 -5.99
CA HIS A 190 15.57 13.49 -5.16
C HIS A 190 17.02 13.05 -5.38
N GLU A 191 17.94 14.00 -5.53
CA GLU A 191 19.37 13.69 -5.56
C GLU A 191 19.90 13.37 -4.14
N PRO A 192 20.91 12.47 -4.03
CA PRO A 192 21.46 12.10 -2.73
C PRO A 192 22.31 13.21 -2.12
N PHE A 193 22.14 13.41 -0.81
CA PHE A 193 23.04 14.25 -0.03
C PHE A 193 24.32 13.48 0.30
N THR A 194 25.48 14.03 -0.05
CA THR A 194 26.80 13.42 0.11
C THR A 194 27.40 13.70 1.49
N SER A 195 27.70 14.96 1.80
CA SER A 195 28.14 15.43 3.12
C SER A 195 27.87 16.93 3.32
N ILE A 196 27.90 17.37 4.57
CA ILE A 196 27.71 18.80 4.91
C ILE A 196 28.83 19.64 4.28
N GLU A 197 30.07 19.16 4.35
CA GLU A 197 31.24 19.84 3.80
C GLU A 197 31.13 19.97 2.28
N ASP A 198 30.71 18.92 1.59
CA ASP A 198 30.51 18.91 0.14
C ASP A 198 29.37 19.87 -0.28
N ALA A 199 28.28 19.90 0.50
CA ALA A 199 27.16 20.80 0.24
C ALA A 199 27.52 22.27 0.47
N VAL A 200 28.22 22.59 1.55
CA VAL A 200 28.68 23.96 1.86
C VAL A 200 29.74 24.41 0.85
N LYS A 201 30.70 23.54 0.51
CA LYS A 201 31.80 23.87 -0.42
C LYS A 201 31.30 24.09 -1.84
N ASN A 202 30.35 23.28 -2.31
CA ASN A 202 29.87 23.35 -3.68
C ASN A 202 28.53 24.11 -3.81
N GLY A 203 27.98 24.64 -2.71
CA GLY A 203 26.66 25.27 -2.70
C GLY A 203 25.54 24.34 -3.19
N ARG A 204 25.64 23.03 -2.93
CA ARG A 204 24.64 22.05 -3.39
C ARG A 204 23.39 22.16 -2.52
N ASP A 205 22.26 22.43 -3.17
CA ASP A 205 20.92 22.34 -2.60
C ASP A 205 20.25 21.02 -3.04
N ILE A 206 19.14 20.63 -2.43
CA ILE A 206 18.38 19.43 -2.80
C ILE A 206 17.70 19.66 -4.16
N THR A 207 18.42 19.30 -5.21
CA THR A 207 17.92 19.25 -6.59
C THR A 207 16.94 18.09 -6.73
N SER A 208 15.72 18.42 -7.14
CA SER A 208 14.67 17.43 -7.40
C SER A 208 14.18 17.56 -8.82
N HIS A 209 14.24 16.46 -9.58
CA HIS A 209 13.71 16.41 -10.93
C HIS A 209 12.25 15.97 -10.87
N THR A 210 11.33 16.83 -11.27
CA THR A 210 9.90 16.55 -11.23
C THR A 210 9.39 16.15 -12.61
N PHE A 211 8.58 15.10 -12.67
CA PHE A 211 7.91 14.65 -13.88
C PHE A 211 6.41 14.43 -13.61
N ASN A 212 5.59 14.67 -14.64
CA ASN A 212 4.15 14.46 -14.57
C ASN A 212 3.85 12.97 -14.64
N VAL A 213 3.01 12.49 -13.72
CA VAL A 213 2.51 11.12 -13.70
C VAL A 213 1.14 11.04 -14.36
N ASP A 214 0.29 12.04 -14.07
CA ASP A 214 -1.05 12.15 -14.63
C ASP A 214 -1.49 13.62 -14.63
N GLU A 215 -2.20 14.02 -15.69
CA GLU A 215 -2.86 15.31 -15.79
C GLU A 215 -4.36 15.07 -15.93
N LEU A 216 -5.14 15.58 -14.97
CA LEU A 216 -6.57 15.31 -14.93
C LEU A 216 -7.31 16.26 -15.86
N SER A 217 -8.22 15.70 -16.66
CA SER A 217 -9.03 16.46 -17.62
C SER A 217 -9.94 17.50 -16.96
N HIS A 218 -10.24 17.31 -15.68
CA HIS A 218 -11.04 18.22 -14.87
C HIS A 218 -10.49 18.25 -13.45
N ARG A 219 -10.82 19.34 -12.75
CA ARG A 219 -10.42 19.52 -11.36
C ARG A 219 -11.17 18.53 -10.47
N VAL A 220 -10.43 17.72 -9.71
CA VAL A 220 -10.99 16.83 -8.68
C VAL A 220 -11.44 17.66 -7.48
N MET A 221 -12.69 17.46 -7.09
CA MET A 221 -13.34 18.10 -5.96
C MET A 221 -13.33 17.19 -4.72
N VAL A 222 -13.61 17.77 -3.55
CA VAL A 222 -13.73 16.98 -2.32
C VAL A 222 -14.81 15.89 -2.44
N ALA A 223 -15.89 16.17 -3.18
CA ALA A 223 -16.97 15.22 -3.44
C ALA A 223 -16.50 13.97 -4.22
N ASP A 224 -15.41 14.07 -4.98
CA ASP A 224 -14.95 13.01 -5.88
C ASP A 224 -14.00 12.01 -5.21
N ILE A 225 -13.47 12.36 -4.04
CA ILE A 225 -12.48 11.59 -3.26
C ILE A 225 -13.13 10.95 -2.03
N ASP A 226 -12.39 10.07 -1.36
CA ASP A 226 -12.84 9.26 -0.22
C ASP A 226 -13.57 10.10 0.86
N THR A 227 -13.07 11.29 1.18
CA THR A 227 -13.72 12.19 2.16
C THR A 227 -15.12 12.61 1.72
N GLY A 228 -15.32 12.90 0.43
CA GLY A 228 -16.62 13.24 -0.12
C GLY A 228 -17.60 12.08 -0.06
N GLU A 229 -17.12 10.87 -0.38
CA GLU A 229 -17.91 9.63 -0.29
C GLU A 229 -18.36 9.36 1.16
N GLU A 230 -17.45 9.55 2.12
CA GLU A 230 -17.76 9.41 3.56
C GLU A 230 -18.79 10.45 4.02
N ILE A 231 -18.65 11.71 3.60
CA ILE A 231 -19.61 12.77 3.91
C ILE A 231 -20.98 12.46 3.30
N GLN A 232 -21.03 12.02 2.03
CA GLN A 232 -22.27 11.67 1.37
C GLN A 232 -22.97 10.48 2.05
N SER A 233 -22.22 9.42 2.40
CA SER A 233 -22.77 8.28 3.15
C SER A 233 -23.39 8.72 4.48
N ARG A 234 -22.74 9.64 5.21
CA ARG A 234 -23.30 10.20 6.46
C ARG A 234 -24.57 11.00 6.23
N ILE A 235 -24.63 11.80 5.16
CA ILE A 235 -25.84 12.53 4.78
C ILE A 235 -26.97 11.54 4.52
N ASP A 236 -26.72 10.50 3.73
CA ASP A 236 -27.71 9.49 3.37
C ASP A 236 -28.23 8.74 4.61
N ASP A 237 -27.35 8.37 5.54
CA ASP A 237 -27.73 7.71 6.78
C ASP A 237 -28.55 8.63 7.71
N LEU A 238 -28.19 9.91 7.80
CA LEU A 238 -28.96 10.90 8.56
C LEU A 238 -30.33 11.16 7.94
N MET A 239 -30.43 11.16 6.61
CA MET A 239 -31.71 11.30 5.91
C MET A 239 -32.62 10.09 6.16
N LYS A 240 -32.08 8.86 6.09
CA LYS A 240 -32.82 7.64 6.45
C LYS A 240 -33.29 7.66 7.91
N LEU A 241 -32.44 8.14 8.83
CA LEU A 241 -32.80 8.29 10.24
C LEU A 241 -33.94 9.29 10.42
N LEU A 242 -33.91 10.42 9.70
CA LEU A 242 -34.95 11.43 9.72
C LEU A 242 -36.28 10.91 9.15
N GLU A 243 -36.24 10.14 8.06
CA GLU A 243 -37.42 9.47 7.49
C GLU A 243 -38.01 8.45 8.46
N ALA A 244 -37.19 7.55 9.01
CA ALA A 244 -37.63 6.58 10.01
C ALA A 244 -38.24 7.24 11.27
N PHE A 245 -37.76 8.44 11.63
CA PHE A 245 -38.35 9.24 12.69
C PHE A 245 -39.72 9.81 12.29
N ARG A 246 -39.83 10.41 11.09
CA ARG A 246 -41.08 10.98 10.55
C ARG A 246 -42.17 9.93 10.36
N ASP A 247 -41.79 8.72 9.96
CA ASP A 247 -42.69 7.57 9.76
C ASP A 247 -43.06 6.86 11.07
N GLY A 248 -42.50 7.30 12.20
CA GLY A 248 -42.79 6.74 13.52
C GLY A 248 -42.18 5.36 13.78
N ILE A 249 -41.29 4.88 12.90
CA ILE A 249 -40.51 3.64 13.07
C ILE A 249 -39.55 3.80 14.26
N ILE A 250 -38.90 4.95 14.36
CA ILE A 250 -38.05 5.32 15.48
C ILE A 250 -38.80 6.32 16.35
N LYS A 251 -38.97 6.00 17.64
CA LYS A 251 -39.61 6.87 18.63
C LYS A 251 -38.55 7.58 19.45
N VAL A 252 -38.75 8.85 19.76
CA VAL A 252 -37.92 9.52 20.78
C VAL A 252 -38.23 8.89 22.13
N ASP A 253 -37.19 8.50 22.86
CA ASP A 253 -37.33 8.11 24.26
C ASP A 253 -37.83 9.30 25.09
N GLN A 254 -39.12 9.29 25.42
CA GLN A 254 -39.80 10.40 26.10
C GLN A 254 -39.27 10.64 27.52
N ALA A 255 -38.51 9.70 28.11
CA ALA A 255 -37.88 9.88 29.41
C ALA A 255 -36.81 10.98 29.42
N LYS A 256 -36.12 11.22 28.30
CA LYS A 256 -35.09 12.27 28.18
C LYS A 256 -35.63 13.62 27.68
N ALA A 257 -36.84 13.64 27.10
CA ALA A 257 -37.45 14.89 26.60
C ALA A 257 -38.03 15.77 27.72
N LYS A 258 -38.36 15.19 28.89
CA LYS A 258 -38.88 15.93 30.07
C LYS A 258 -37.80 16.57 30.96
N GLN A 259 -36.53 16.39 30.66
CA GLN A 259 -35.40 16.96 31.43
C GLN A 259 -34.73 18.17 30.76
N ARG A 260 -35.33 18.73 29.70
CA ARG A 260 -34.88 19.97 29.06
C ARG A 260 -35.97 21.03 29.14
#